data_AF-A0A7X3UJ85-F1
#
_entry.id   AF-A0A7X3UJ85-F1
#
_cell.length_a   1.000
_cell.length_b   1.000
_cell.length_c   1.000
_cell.angle_alpha   90.00
_cell.angle_beta   90.00
_cell.angle_gamma   90.00
#
_symmetry.space_group_name_H-M   'P 1'
#
loop_
_entity.id
_entity.type
_entity.pdbx_description
1 polymer ?
#
loop_
_entity_poly.entity_id
_entity_poly.type
_entity_poly.pdbx_seq_one_letter_code
_entity_poly.pdbx_strand_id
1 'polypeptide(L)'
;MMNSQSSELYWKGGPFQVSLYHNPATPRRAVTGAVAILETFCAECHKQYFAFNGMINGRQLAYERFKSIITSRDNKISVGTAFPDAEQLPGKSTIAYMSQGELLKGLEKGGEFENQHAKALVVFMYHLWDENFRNRIADIISVPKRQVKCALMGDIRRVRHLIIHKNSVVPQNFSAKLELLSQIWDLEPGELIITEKMVHSLMEQINAIHVQINSGT
;
A
#
# COMPACT_ATOMS: atom_id res chain seq x y z
N MET A 1 -30.52 20.55 -1.15
CA MET A 1 -29.32 20.03 -0.45
C MET A 1 -29.79 19.01 0.58
N MET A 2 -29.47 17.73 0.41
CA MET A 2 -29.75 16.73 1.45
C MET A 2 -28.70 16.89 2.56
N ASN A 3 -29.15 17.10 3.80
CA ASN A 3 -28.27 17.18 4.97
C ASN A 3 -27.60 15.81 5.20
N SER A 4 -26.32 15.68 4.88
CA SER A 4 -25.50 14.52 5.30
C SER A 4 -25.08 14.70 6.76
N GLN A 5 -25.12 13.63 7.55
CA GLN A 5 -24.52 13.61 8.88
C GLN A 5 -23.15 12.94 8.82
N SER A 6 -22.17 13.50 9.55
CA SER A 6 -20.87 12.89 9.77
C SER A 6 -20.86 12.18 11.13
N SER A 7 -20.35 10.96 11.15
CA SER A 7 -19.91 10.30 12.37
C SER A 7 -18.39 10.31 12.38
N GLU A 8 -17.81 11.08 13.30
CA GLU A 8 -16.38 11.11 13.57
C GLU A 8 -16.10 10.32 14.84
N LEU A 9 -15.13 9.41 14.77
CA LEU A 9 -14.63 8.67 15.94
C LEU A 9 -13.14 8.94 16.09
N TYR A 10 -12.75 9.29 17.32
CA TYR A 10 -11.37 9.56 17.71
C TYR A 10 -10.79 8.33 18.40
N TRP A 11 -9.64 7.85 17.92
CA TRP A 11 -8.90 6.78 18.59
C TRP A 11 -8.00 7.35 19.70
N LYS A 12 -7.86 6.62 20.81
CA LYS A 12 -7.25 7.13 22.06
C LYS A 12 -5.70 7.20 22.08
N GLY A 13 -5.00 6.89 20.99
CA GLY A 13 -3.52 6.82 20.98
C GLY A 13 -2.79 7.74 19.97
N GLY A 14 -3.47 8.67 19.30
CA GLY A 14 -2.87 9.55 18.28
C GLY A 14 -3.89 9.99 17.20
N PRO A 15 -3.49 10.78 16.18
CA PRO A 15 -4.39 11.39 15.19
C PRO A 15 -4.86 10.34 14.16
N PHE A 16 -5.63 9.39 14.63
CA PHE A 16 -6.36 8.44 13.80
C PHE A 16 -7.83 8.87 13.81
N GLN A 17 -8.30 9.29 12.65
CA GLN A 17 -9.63 9.84 12.40
C GLN A 17 -10.28 9.05 11.27
N VAL A 18 -11.37 8.36 11.61
CA VAL A 18 -12.22 7.72 10.62
C VAL A 18 -13.52 8.52 10.56
N SER A 19 -13.89 8.96 9.36
CA SER A 19 -15.15 9.65 9.15
C SER A 19 -16.03 8.85 8.19
N LEU A 20 -17.27 8.63 8.61
CA LEU A 20 -18.32 8.08 7.76
C LEU A 20 -19.40 9.13 7.56
N TYR A 21 -19.61 9.55 6.31
CA TYR A 21 -20.70 10.43 5.93
C TYR A 21 -21.86 9.60 5.40
N HIS A 22 -23.03 9.75 6.02
CA HIS A 22 -24.21 8.94 5.70
C HIS A 22 -25.50 9.75 5.76
N ASN A 23 -26.59 9.13 5.28
CA ASN A 23 -27.93 9.67 5.43
C ASN A 23 -28.33 9.68 6.92
N PRO A 24 -28.88 10.78 7.47
CA PRO A 24 -29.37 10.83 8.85
C PRO A 24 -30.37 9.73 9.21
N ALA A 25 -31.12 9.20 8.23
CA ALA A 25 -32.04 8.08 8.42
C ALA A 25 -31.37 6.72 8.60
N THR A 26 -30.04 6.62 8.39
CA THR A 26 -29.29 5.37 8.54
C THR A 26 -29.30 4.94 10.01
N PRO A 27 -29.66 3.69 10.34
CA PRO A 27 -29.69 3.24 11.72
C PRO A 27 -28.34 3.41 12.42
N ARG A 28 -28.33 4.02 13.61
CA ARG A 28 -27.11 4.29 14.37
C ARG A 28 -26.23 3.04 14.57
N ARG A 29 -26.86 1.88 14.81
CA ARG A 29 -26.16 0.59 14.95
C ARG A 29 -25.39 0.20 13.68
N ALA A 30 -25.97 0.45 12.51
CA ALA A 30 -25.32 0.17 11.23
C ALA A 30 -24.12 1.09 11.00
N VAL A 31 -24.26 2.38 11.34
CA VAL A 31 -23.17 3.37 11.30
C VAL A 31 -22.03 2.96 12.23
N THR A 32 -22.31 2.60 13.49
CA THR A 32 -21.28 2.12 14.43
C THR A 32 -20.58 0.87 13.90
N GLY A 33 -21.31 -0.08 13.33
CA GLY A 33 -20.72 -1.27 12.75
C GLY A 33 -19.85 -0.98 11.53
N ALA A 34 -20.26 -0.06 10.66
CA ALA A 34 -19.45 0.38 9.51
C ALA A 34 -18.15 1.06 9.95
N VAL A 35 -18.18 1.89 11.01
CA VAL A 35 -16.95 2.49 11.54
C VAL A 35 -16.01 1.42 12.11
N ALA A 36 -16.52 0.45 12.86
CA ALA A 36 -15.69 -0.65 13.36
C ALA A 36 -15.03 -1.47 12.23
N ILE A 37 -15.72 -1.64 11.09
CA ILE A 37 -15.15 -2.26 9.88
C ILE A 37 -14.02 -1.40 9.30
N LEU A 38 -14.17 -0.07 9.26
CA LEU A 38 -13.13 0.85 8.81
C LEU A 38 -11.91 0.88 9.75
N GLU A 39 -12.12 0.84 11.07
CA GLU A 39 -11.02 0.71 12.03
C GLU A 39 -10.22 -0.57 11.79
N THR A 40 -10.92 -1.68 11.52
CA THR A 40 -10.27 -2.95 11.18
C THR A 40 -9.50 -2.85 9.87
N PHE A 41 -10.04 -2.17 8.85
CA PHE A 41 -9.34 -1.93 7.59
C PHE A 41 -8.02 -1.19 7.82
N CYS A 42 -8.06 -0.08 8.57
CA CYS A 42 -6.86 0.68 8.85
C CYS A 42 -5.83 -0.11 9.67
N ALA A 43 -6.29 -0.91 10.64
CA ALA A 43 -5.40 -1.79 11.40
C ALA A 43 -4.71 -2.83 10.50
N GLU A 44 -5.41 -3.39 9.51
CA GLU A 44 -4.79 -4.26 8.51
C GLU A 44 -3.77 -3.50 7.63
N CYS A 45 -4.08 -2.27 7.21
CA CYS A 45 -3.11 -1.41 6.52
C CYS A 45 -1.86 -1.14 7.39
N HIS A 46 -2.02 -0.89 8.69
CA HIS A 46 -0.90 -0.72 9.62
C HIS A 46 -0.01 -1.96 9.69
N LYS A 47 -0.59 -3.17 9.81
CA LYS A 47 0.18 -4.42 9.81
C LYS A 47 1.07 -4.54 8.58
N GLN A 48 0.51 -4.23 7.40
CA GLN A 48 1.28 -4.27 6.15
C GLN A 48 2.34 -3.18 6.08
N TYR A 49 2.05 -1.99 6.61
CA TYR A 49 3.04 -0.93 6.70
C TYR A 49 4.19 -1.29 7.65
N PHE A 50 3.92 -1.96 8.77
CA PHE A 50 4.98 -2.50 9.65
C PHE A 50 5.85 -3.52 8.92
N ALA A 51 5.24 -4.44 8.16
CA ALA A 51 5.98 -5.39 7.33
C ALA A 51 6.86 -4.66 6.28
N PHE A 52 6.31 -3.65 5.61
CA PHE A 52 7.04 -2.80 4.68
C PHE A 52 8.25 -2.12 5.34
N ASN A 53 8.06 -1.48 6.49
CA ASN A 53 9.17 -0.86 7.24
C ASN A 53 10.24 -1.87 7.67
N GLY A 54 9.83 -3.06 8.10
CA GLY A 54 10.75 -4.15 8.41
C GLY A 54 11.61 -4.53 7.20
N MET A 55 10.99 -4.63 6.02
CA MET A 55 11.71 -4.89 4.77
C MET A 55 12.66 -3.74 4.39
N ILE A 56 12.24 -2.48 4.49
CA ILE A 56 13.10 -1.32 4.16
C ILE A 56 14.31 -1.23 5.10
N ASN A 57 14.10 -1.37 6.41
CA ASN A 57 15.18 -1.35 7.39
C ASN A 57 16.12 -2.54 7.23
N GLY A 58 15.58 -3.75 7.05
CA GLY A 58 16.36 -4.95 6.80
C GLY A 58 17.17 -4.85 5.50
N ARG A 59 16.59 -4.27 4.45
CA ARG A 59 17.26 -3.98 3.17
C ARG A 59 18.48 -3.08 3.38
N GLN A 60 18.33 -1.98 4.12
CA GLN A 60 19.44 -1.05 4.34
C GLN A 60 20.59 -1.70 5.11
N LEU A 61 20.29 -2.50 6.13
CA LEU A 61 21.32 -3.28 6.84
C LEU A 61 22.01 -4.28 5.91
N ALA A 62 21.25 -4.95 5.05
CA ALA A 62 21.80 -5.86 4.04
C ALA A 62 22.68 -5.13 3.04
N TYR A 63 22.29 -3.94 2.59
CA TYR A 63 23.08 -3.10 1.68
C TYR A 63 24.46 -2.80 2.27
N GLU A 64 24.54 -2.29 3.50
CA GLU A 64 25.83 -1.97 4.15
C GLU A 64 26.70 -3.21 4.31
N ARG A 65 26.09 -4.36 4.66
CA ARG A 65 26.80 -5.63 4.77
C ARG A 65 27.35 -6.09 3.41
N PHE A 66 26.53 -6.08 2.37
CA PHE A 66 26.95 -6.56 1.05
C PHE A 66 27.95 -5.62 0.39
N LYS A 67 27.80 -4.31 0.57
CA LYS A 67 28.72 -3.29 0.04
C LYS A 67 30.15 -3.49 0.55
N SER A 68 30.34 -3.98 1.77
CA SER A 68 31.67 -4.23 2.32
C SER A 68 32.31 -5.55 1.88
N ILE A 69 31.53 -6.50 1.34
CA ILE A 69 31.98 -7.86 1.00
C ILE A 69 32.05 -8.08 -0.51
N ILE A 70 31.22 -7.38 -1.29
CA ILE A 70 31.18 -7.48 -2.75
C ILE A 70 32.39 -6.76 -3.34
N THR A 71 33.28 -7.54 -3.95
CA THR A 71 34.52 -7.05 -4.58
C THR A 71 34.43 -7.00 -6.11
N SER A 72 33.45 -7.67 -6.72
CA SER A 72 33.20 -7.65 -8.16
C SER A 72 31.70 -7.62 -8.45
N ARG A 73 31.27 -6.73 -9.34
CA ARG A 73 29.86 -6.58 -9.71
C ARG A 73 29.34 -7.72 -10.58
N ASP A 74 30.24 -8.40 -11.29
CA ASP A 74 29.89 -9.47 -12.24
C ASP A 74 29.75 -10.84 -11.57
N ASN A 75 30.23 -10.98 -10.33
CA ASN A 75 30.07 -12.20 -9.56
C ASN A 75 28.59 -12.47 -9.28
N LYS A 76 28.21 -13.74 -9.24
CA LYS A 76 26.86 -14.14 -8.88
C LYS A 76 26.72 -14.30 -7.38
N ILE A 77 25.56 -13.92 -6.86
CA ILE A 77 25.08 -14.33 -5.55
C ILE A 77 23.92 -15.31 -5.74
N SER A 78 23.81 -16.30 -4.85
CA SER A 78 22.73 -17.29 -4.89
C SER A 78 22.05 -17.42 -3.53
N VAL A 79 20.74 -17.63 -3.55
CA VAL A 79 19.95 -18.08 -2.41
C VAL A 79 19.67 -19.57 -2.61
N GLY A 80 19.89 -20.38 -1.57
CA GLY A 80 19.71 -21.83 -1.62
C GLY A 80 19.36 -22.42 -0.27
N THR A 81 19.13 -23.73 -0.25
CA THR A 81 18.73 -24.49 0.95
C THR A 81 19.88 -24.85 1.89
N ALA A 82 21.12 -24.61 1.49
CA ALA A 82 22.31 -24.87 2.29
C ALA A 82 23.42 -23.87 1.96
N PHE A 83 24.43 -23.78 2.83
CA PHE A 83 25.60 -22.95 2.59
C PHE A 83 26.37 -23.41 1.33
N PRO A 84 27.04 -22.49 0.61
CA PRO A 84 27.78 -22.83 -0.60
C PRO A 84 28.87 -23.89 -0.38
N ASP A 85 29.50 -23.90 0.78
CA ASP A 85 30.58 -24.78 1.23
C ASP A 85 30.11 -26.08 1.88
N ALA A 86 28.81 -26.24 2.14
CA ALA A 86 28.25 -27.54 2.53
C ALA A 86 28.34 -28.49 1.33
N GLU A 87 29.40 -29.31 1.28
CA GLU A 87 29.61 -30.33 0.25
C GLU A 87 28.42 -31.29 0.18
N GLN A 88 27.93 -31.53 -1.05
CA GLN A 88 27.07 -32.64 -1.48
C GLN A 88 26.04 -33.19 -0.47
N LEU A 89 25.38 -32.33 0.31
CA LEU A 89 24.23 -32.75 1.09
C LEU A 89 23.09 -33.12 0.14
N PRO A 90 22.47 -34.31 0.29
CA PRO A 90 21.24 -34.63 -0.41
C PRO A 90 20.20 -33.54 -0.14
N GLY A 91 19.64 -32.92 -1.19
CA GLY A 91 18.65 -31.83 -1.07
C GLY A 91 19.20 -30.41 -1.15
N LYS A 92 20.50 -30.20 -1.42
CA LYS A 92 21.05 -28.89 -1.76
C LYS A 92 20.49 -28.42 -3.11
N SER A 93 19.78 -27.29 -3.12
CA SER A 93 19.32 -26.64 -4.34
C SER A 93 19.57 -25.14 -4.28
N THR A 94 20.11 -24.59 -5.36
CA THR A 94 19.99 -23.16 -5.64
C THR A 94 18.53 -22.87 -5.97
N ILE A 95 17.96 -21.88 -5.31
CA ILE A 95 16.58 -21.43 -5.51
C ILE A 95 16.57 -20.23 -6.46
N ALA A 96 17.48 -19.29 -6.26
CA ALA A 96 17.59 -18.08 -7.07
C ALA A 96 19.04 -17.61 -7.15
N TYR A 97 19.35 -16.84 -8.20
CA TYR A 97 20.62 -16.13 -8.34
C TYR A 97 20.42 -14.77 -9.01
N MET A 98 21.36 -13.86 -8.78
CA MET A 98 21.49 -12.59 -9.51
C MET A 98 22.95 -12.13 -9.49
N SER A 99 23.31 -11.10 -10.26
CA SER A 99 24.64 -10.50 -10.13
C SER A 99 24.75 -9.71 -8.82
N GLN A 100 25.96 -9.62 -8.28
CA GLN A 100 26.28 -8.82 -7.11
C GLN A 100 26.03 -7.32 -7.38
N GLY A 101 26.26 -6.86 -8.61
CA GLY A 101 25.93 -5.50 -9.04
C GLY A 101 24.43 -5.19 -9.02
N GLU A 102 23.60 -6.10 -9.54
CA GLU A 102 22.14 -5.98 -9.51
C GLU A 102 21.60 -6.00 -8.07
N LEU A 103 22.14 -6.89 -7.24
CA LEU A 103 21.78 -6.93 -5.82
C LEU A 103 22.05 -5.58 -5.15
N LEU A 104 23.28 -5.05 -5.28
CA LEU A 104 23.63 -3.77 -4.65
C LEU A 104 22.75 -2.63 -5.14
N LYS A 105 22.54 -2.53 -6.46
CA LYS A 105 21.67 -1.50 -7.05
C LYS A 105 20.22 -1.63 -6.57
N GLY A 106 19.70 -2.85 -6.46
CA GLY A 106 18.35 -3.10 -5.95
C GLY A 106 18.21 -2.79 -4.46
N LEU A 107 19.27 -3.04 -3.68
CA LEU A 107 19.36 -2.78 -2.25
C LEU A 107 19.66 -1.32 -1.90
N GLU A 108 20.01 -0.44 -2.84
CA GLU A 108 20.23 0.98 -2.55
C GLU A 108 18.95 1.67 -2.01
N LYS A 109 19.12 2.77 -1.26
CA LYS A 109 17.98 3.56 -0.79
C LYS A 109 17.23 4.16 -1.99
N GLY A 110 15.91 3.95 -2.05
CA GLY A 110 15.13 4.31 -3.25
C GLY A 110 15.42 3.43 -4.46
N GLY A 111 16.16 2.33 -4.30
CA GLY A 111 16.44 1.37 -5.34
C GLY A 111 15.23 0.54 -5.75
N GLU A 112 15.43 -0.33 -6.74
CA GLU A 112 14.34 -1.05 -7.40
C GLU A 112 13.55 -1.96 -6.44
N PHE A 113 14.20 -2.59 -5.46
CA PHE A 113 13.47 -3.44 -4.51
C PHE A 113 12.53 -2.61 -3.65
N GLU A 114 12.94 -1.45 -3.15
CA GLU A 114 12.05 -0.56 -2.38
C GLU A 114 10.81 -0.18 -3.20
N ASN A 115 11.02 0.23 -4.46
CA ASN A 115 9.95 0.58 -5.38
C ASN A 115 8.97 -0.57 -5.63
N GLN A 116 9.47 -1.79 -5.83
CA GLN A 116 8.64 -2.98 -6.02
C GLN A 116 7.80 -3.31 -4.79
N HIS A 117 8.37 -3.26 -3.59
CA HIS A 117 7.62 -3.52 -2.35
C HIS A 117 6.58 -2.43 -2.09
N ALA A 118 6.89 -1.16 -2.39
CA ALA A 118 5.94 -0.07 -2.28
C ALA A 118 4.75 -0.24 -3.25
N LYS A 119 5.02 -0.61 -4.51
CA LYS A 119 3.99 -0.96 -5.50
C LYS A 119 3.13 -2.13 -5.03
N ALA A 120 3.74 -3.20 -4.52
CA ALA A 120 3.02 -4.35 -4.00
C ALA A 120 2.08 -3.98 -2.85
N LEU A 121 2.55 -3.12 -1.93
CA LEU A 121 1.75 -2.62 -0.81
C LEU A 121 0.52 -1.83 -1.29
N VAL A 122 0.68 -0.92 -2.26
CA VAL A 122 -0.42 -0.16 -2.87
C VAL A 122 -1.47 -1.08 -3.48
N VAL A 123 -1.03 -2.10 -4.23
CA VAL A 123 -1.93 -3.09 -4.82
C VAL A 123 -2.70 -3.86 -3.74
N PHE A 124 -1.99 -4.29 -2.69
CA PHE A 124 -2.57 -5.06 -1.60
C PHE A 124 -3.61 -4.24 -0.80
N MET A 125 -3.29 -3.00 -0.45
CA MET A 125 -4.21 -2.11 0.28
C MET A 125 -5.51 -1.87 -0.50
N TYR A 126 -5.42 -1.64 -1.81
CA TYR A 126 -6.62 -1.51 -2.63
C TYR A 126 -7.42 -2.81 -2.71
N HIS A 127 -6.75 -3.95 -2.83
CA HIS A 127 -7.41 -5.24 -2.85
C HIS A 127 -8.17 -5.52 -1.55
N LEU A 128 -7.54 -5.27 -0.39
CA LEU A 128 -8.21 -5.35 0.91
C LEU A 128 -9.47 -4.47 0.94
N TRP A 129 -9.32 -3.20 0.54
CA TRP A 129 -10.43 -2.26 0.51
C TRP A 129 -11.58 -2.76 -0.37
N ASP A 130 -11.32 -3.03 -1.66
CA ASP A 130 -12.41 -3.25 -2.61
C ASP A 130 -13.04 -4.64 -2.48
N GLU A 131 -12.26 -5.69 -2.19
CA GLU A 131 -12.80 -7.06 -2.14
C GLU A 131 -13.41 -7.42 -0.77
N ASN A 132 -12.90 -6.84 0.32
CA ASN A 132 -13.32 -7.21 1.67
C ASN A 132 -14.10 -6.09 2.36
N PHE A 133 -13.43 -4.98 2.68
CA PHE A 133 -13.97 -4.00 3.62
C PHE A 133 -15.10 -3.16 3.04
N ARG A 134 -14.97 -2.71 1.78
CA ARG A 134 -15.99 -1.91 1.11
C ARG A 134 -17.32 -2.66 0.96
N ASN A 135 -17.28 -3.96 0.67
CA ASN A 135 -18.46 -4.81 0.59
C ASN A 135 -19.16 -4.91 1.94
N ARG A 136 -18.41 -5.21 3.01
CA ARG A 136 -18.97 -5.33 4.36
C ARG A 136 -19.60 -4.03 4.87
N ILE A 137 -19.00 -2.88 4.54
CA ILE A 137 -19.59 -1.56 4.84
C ILE A 137 -20.91 -1.37 4.07
N ALA A 138 -20.94 -1.74 2.78
CA ALA A 138 -22.14 -1.63 1.97
C ALA A 138 -23.28 -2.52 2.53
N ASP A 139 -22.95 -3.75 2.90
CA ASP A 139 -23.92 -4.72 3.45
C ASP A 139 -24.52 -4.24 4.78
N ILE A 140 -23.68 -3.79 5.72
CA ILE A 140 -24.17 -3.37 7.05
C ILE A 140 -25.01 -2.09 6.98
N ILE A 141 -24.70 -1.19 6.04
CA ILE A 141 -25.47 0.03 5.78
C ILE A 141 -26.67 -0.24 4.85
N SER A 142 -26.76 -1.45 4.29
CA SER A 142 -27.83 -1.87 3.37
C SER A 142 -27.91 -0.99 2.11
N VAL A 143 -26.76 -0.69 1.52
CA VAL A 143 -26.63 0.06 0.27
C VAL A 143 -25.83 -0.72 -0.76
N PRO A 144 -26.01 -0.48 -2.07
CA PRO A 144 -25.11 -1.05 -3.07
C PRO A 144 -23.65 -0.63 -2.88
N LYS A 145 -22.68 -1.55 -3.06
CA LYS A 145 -21.21 -1.28 -2.99
C LYS A 145 -20.79 0.02 -3.70
N ARG A 146 -21.38 0.30 -4.87
CA ARG A 146 -21.08 1.49 -5.68
C ARG A 146 -21.37 2.82 -4.96
N GLN A 147 -22.23 2.82 -3.95
CA GLN A 147 -22.59 3.99 -3.14
C GLN A 147 -21.59 4.27 -2.02
N VAL A 148 -20.76 3.29 -1.64
CA VAL A 148 -19.64 3.48 -0.71
C VAL A 148 -18.45 4.04 -1.51
N LYS A 149 -18.09 5.30 -1.25
CA LYS A 149 -17.02 6.05 -1.93
C LYS A 149 -15.93 6.43 -0.95
N CYS A 150 -14.69 6.41 -1.41
CA CYS A 150 -13.53 6.92 -0.69
C CYS A 150 -12.58 7.50 -1.75
N ALA A 151 -12.30 8.81 -1.66
CA ALA A 151 -11.47 9.51 -2.63
C ALA A 151 -10.05 8.91 -2.68
N LEU A 152 -9.45 8.67 -1.50
CA LEU A 152 -8.14 8.02 -1.37
C LEU A 152 -8.10 6.69 -2.12
N MET A 153 -9.10 5.81 -1.91
CA MET A 153 -9.16 4.52 -2.59
C MET A 153 -9.44 4.66 -4.09
N GLY A 154 -10.10 5.74 -4.50
CA GLY A 154 -10.26 6.12 -5.90
C GLY A 154 -8.91 6.41 -6.58
N ASP A 155 -8.02 7.12 -5.89
CA ASP A 155 -6.67 7.41 -6.36
C ASP A 155 -5.79 6.16 -6.36
N ILE A 156 -5.78 5.39 -5.27
CA ILE A 156 -5.04 4.13 -5.15
C ILE A 156 -5.47 3.15 -6.27
N ARG A 157 -6.77 3.10 -6.63
CA ARG A 157 -7.25 2.32 -7.78
C ARG A 157 -6.57 2.71 -9.08
N ARG A 158 -6.40 4.02 -9.33
CA ARG A 158 -5.75 4.55 -10.54
C ARG A 158 -4.26 4.20 -10.54
N VAL A 159 -3.57 4.36 -9.40
CA VAL A 159 -2.16 3.98 -9.26
C VAL A 159 -1.99 2.48 -9.47
N ARG A 160 -2.81 1.64 -8.82
CA ARG A 160 -2.83 0.18 -9.04
C ARG A 160 -3.02 -0.17 -10.51
N HIS A 161 -3.91 0.54 -11.21
CA HIS A 161 -4.12 0.30 -12.63
C HIS A 161 -2.83 0.58 -13.45
N LEU A 162 -2.01 1.57 -13.08
CA LEU A 162 -0.70 1.75 -13.70
C LEU A 162 0.22 0.55 -13.44
N ILE A 163 0.28 0.09 -12.19
CA ILE A 163 1.13 -1.02 -11.75
C ILE A 163 0.77 -2.31 -12.52
N ILE A 164 -0.52 -2.65 -12.57
CA ILE A 164 -0.99 -3.94 -13.10
C ILE A 164 -1.17 -3.94 -14.63
N HIS A 165 -1.65 -2.83 -15.20
CA HIS A 165 -2.11 -2.83 -16.60
C HIS A 165 -1.32 -1.90 -17.53
N LYS A 166 -0.41 -1.06 -16.99
CA LYS A 166 0.37 -0.11 -17.79
C LYS A 166 1.87 -0.27 -17.58
N ASN A 167 2.32 -1.46 -17.18
CA ASN A 167 3.72 -1.80 -16.97
C ASN A 167 4.44 -0.79 -16.05
N SER A 168 3.73 -0.23 -15.07
CA SER A 168 4.26 0.81 -14.20
C SER A 168 4.75 2.06 -14.96
N VAL A 169 4.06 2.48 -16.02
CA VAL A 169 4.35 3.72 -16.76
C VAL A 169 3.31 4.80 -16.44
N VAL A 170 3.76 5.93 -15.92
CA VAL A 170 2.97 7.13 -15.63
C VAL A 170 2.77 7.93 -16.92
N PRO A 171 1.52 8.10 -17.40
CA PRO A 171 1.24 8.93 -18.57
C PRO A 171 1.34 10.42 -18.23
N GLN A 172 1.45 11.27 -19.26
CA GLN A 172 1.35 12.71 -19.10
C GLN A 172 0.06 13.11 -18.37
N ASN A 173 0.15 14.09 -17.49
CA ASN A 173 -0.97 14.63 -16.69
C ASN A 173 -1.68 13.58 -15.83
N PHE A 174 -1.00 12.51 -15.41
CA PHE A 174 -1.60 11.51 -14.52
C PHE A 174 -1.95 12.09 -13.14
N SER A 175 -1.04 12.86 -12.55
CA SER A 175 -1.22 13.46 -11.22
C SER A 175 -2.46 14.34 -11.15
N ALA A 176 -2.79 15.08 -12.22
CA ALA A 176 -4.01 15.89 -12.30
C ALA A 176 -5.33 15.07 -12.27
N LYS A 177 -5.26 13.75 -12.46
CA LYS A 177 -6.42 12.83 -12.39
C LYS A 177 -6.61 12.25 -10.99
N LEU A 178 -5.70 12.52 -10.06
CA LEU A 178 -5.78 12.12 -8.66
C LEU A 178 -6.42 13.25 -7.84
N GLU A 179 -7.23 12.89 -6.85
CA GLU A 179 -7.98 13.83 -6.02
C GLU A 179 -7.18 14.25 -4.78
N LEU A 180 -6.75 13.28 -3.96
CA LEU A 180 -6.01 13.50 -2.73
C LEU A 180 -4.50 13.32 -2.94
N LEU A 181 -4.12 12.25 -3.66
CA LEU A 181 -2.70 11.94 -3.84
C LEU A 181 -1.98 12.98 -4.72
N SER A 182 -2.69 13.71 -5.57
CA SER A 182 -2.11 14.75 -6.44
C SER A 182 -1.40 15.87 -5.67
N GLN A 183 -1.77 16.09 -4.41
CA GLN A 183 -1.21 17.15 -3.56
C GLN A 183 0.05 16.71 -2.80
N ILE A 184 0.25 15.40 -2.65
CA ILE A 184 1.31 14.84 -1.77
C ILE A 184 2.25 13.88 -2.51
N TRP A 185 1.86 13.40 -3.68
CA TRP A 185 2.64 12.53 -4.53
C TRP A 185 3.04 13.28 -5.79
N ASP A 186 4.35 13.39 -5.98
CA ASP A 186 4.94 13.97 -7.18
C ASP A 186 5.25 12.85 -8.17
N LEU A 187 4.27 12.54 -9.03
CA LEU A 187 4.39 11.49 -10.04
C LEU A 187 4.76 12.10 -11.39
N GLU A 188 6.02 11.98 -11.76
CA GLU A 188 6.53 12.41 -13.06
C GLU A 188 6.14 11.43 -14.18
N PRO A 189 5.91 11.92 -15.42
CA PRO A 189 5.72 11.03 -16.57
C PRO A 189 6.94 10.13 -16.79
N GLY A 190 6.70 8.85 -17.10
CA GLY A 190 7.77 7.86 -17.28
C GLY A 190 7.58 6.66 -16.37
N GLU A 191 8.67 6.13 -15.83
CA GLU A 191 8.57 5.01 -14.90
C GLU A 191 7.91 5.43 -13.58
N LEU A 192 6.94 4.64 -13.12
CA LEU A 192 6.31 4.83 -11.82
C LEU A 192 7.31 4.45 -10.73
N ILE A 193 7.73 5.46 -9.96
CA ILE A 193 8.53 5.31 -8.76
C ILE A 193 7.67 5.67 -7.56
N ILE A 194 7.53 4.74 -6.61
CA ILE A 194 6.86 4.98 -5.33
C ILE A 194 7.92 4.88 -4.23
N THR A 195 8.23 6.02 -3.63
CA THR A 195 9.27 6.12 -2.60
C THR A 195 8.75 5.78 -1.21
N GLU A 196 9.64 5.45 -0.27
CA GLU A 196 9.31 5.33 1.15
C GLU A 196 8.50 6.52 1.68
N LYS A 197 8.88 7.75 1.32
CA LYS A 197 8.18 8.98 1.72
C LYS A 197 6.72 9.00 1.24
N MET A 198 6.47 8.53 0.02
CA MET A 198 5.12 8.47 -0.55
C MET A 198 4.27 7.40 0.13
N VAL A 199 4.87 6.27 0.53
CA VAL A 199 4.19 5.26 1.34
C VAL A 199 3.86 5.82 2.73
N HIS A 200 4.77 6.57 3.36
CA HIS A 200 4.51 7.24 4.63
C HIS A 200 3.31 8.20 4.50
N SER A 201 3.33 9.10 3.51
CA SER A 201 2.22 10.04 3.32
C SER A 201 0.89 9.34 2.99
N LEU A 202 0.93 8.21 2.27
CA LEU A 202 -0.23 7.36 2.09
C LEU A 202 -0.77 6.84 3.44
N MET A 203 0.10 6.42 4.36
CA MET A 203 -0.34 5.97 5.69
C MET A 203 -0.93 7.10 6.54
N GLU A 204 -0.43 8.32 6.42
CA GLU A 204 -1.07 9.49 7.03
C GLU A 204 -2.49 9.69 6.49
N GLN A 205 -2.70 9.52 5.18
CA GLN A 205 -4.05 9.59 4.58
C GLN A 205 -4.95 8.42 5.01
N ILE A 206 -4.39 7.21 5.20
CA ILE A 206 -5.14 6.07 5.75
C ILE A 206 -5.56 6.34 7.21
N ASN A 207 -4.72 7.02 7.98
CA ASN A 207 -5.04 7.39 9.36
C ASN A 207 -6.15 8.43 9.44
N ALA A 208 -6.32 9.25 8.40
CA ALA A 208 -7.38 10.25 8.28
C ALA A 208 -8.43 9.84 7.22
N ILE A 209 -8.75 8.54 7.12
CA ILE A 209 -9.59 8.05 6.03
C ILE A 209 -11.03 8.54 6.14
N HIS A 210 -11.53 9.07 5.03
CA HIS A 210 -12.91 9.50 4.88
C HIS A 210 -13.66 8.61 3.89
N VAL A 211 -14.83 8.13 4.31
CA VAL A 211 -15.74 7.33 3.49
C VAL A 211 -17.10 8.01 3.42
N GLN A 212 -17.59 8.16 2.19
CA GLN A 212 -18.87 8.77 1.90
C GLN A 212 -19.84 7.71 1.39
N ILE A 213 -21.04 7.66 1.97
CA ILE A 213 -22.14 6.82 1.52
C ILE A 213 -23.19 7.70 0.85
N ASN A 214 -23.24 7.62 -0.48
CA ASN A 214 -24.23 8.35 -1.24
C ASN A 214 -25.51 7.53 -1.36
N SER A 215 -26.55 7.90 -0.62
CA SER A 215 -27.89 7.39 -0.89
C SER A 215 -28.23 7.71 -2.35
N GLY A 216 -28.32 6.69 -3.19
CA GLY A 216 -28.76 6.86 -4.57
C GLY A 216 -30.15 7.49 -4.57
N THR A 217 -30.30 8.56 -5.34
CA THR A 217 -31.60 8.89 -5.94
C THR A 217 -31.86 7.94 -7.10
#